data_AF-A0A520SZG5-F1
#
_entry.id   AF-A0A520SZG5-F1
#
_cell.length_a   1.000
_cell.length_b   1.000
_cell.length_c   1.000
_cell.angle_alpha   90.00
_cell.angle_beta   90.00
_cell.angle_gamma   90.00
#
_symmetry.space_group_name_H-M   'P 1'
#
loop_
_entity.id
_entity.type
_entity.pdbx_description
1 polymer ?
#
loop_
_entity_poly.entity_id
_entity_poly.type
_entity_poly.pdbx_seq_one_letter_code
_entity_poly.pdbx_strand_id
1 'polypeptide(L)'
;MNKLFVLSLFVLVSVSEAVLMVSTNEITGRVYAIETDGVNWNSANIAAGNLSVSGLSDFYLAVIDDAAENAYLFGLLNSVGVSTTALDGGGATYAWIGFSQSGGPEPAGGWSWVSGSSSYLNWGSNAFGSEPDNFFGVQNHGALALTDWPMGDAGEWNDLDGSSNSLAYVMESSTVVPEPSTFLLTSSALLLGGLMRDRFRKTEADSLF
;
A
#
# COMPACT_ATOMS: atom_id res chain seq x y z
N MET A 1 -4.53 -5.10 -27.48
CA MET A 1 -4.32 -4.40 -26.20
C MET A 1 -4.01 -5.47 -25.17
N ASN A 2 -2.75 -5.61 -24.78
CA ASN A 2 -2.35 -6.58 -23.76
C ASN A 2 -2.84 -6.06 -22.41
N LYS A 3 -3.82 -6.75 -21.82
CA LYS A 3 -4.17 -6.59 -20.42
C LYS A 3 -3.02 -7.19 -19.62
N LEU A 4 -2.15 -6.36 -19.03
CA LEU A 4 -1.25 -6.83 -17.98
C LEU A 4 -2.14 -7.35 -16.85
N PHE A 5 -2.05 -8.64 -16.57
CA PHE A 5 -2.58 -9.21 -15.33
C PHE A 5 -1.54 -8.92 -14.25
N VAL A 6 -1.86 -8.01 -13.32
CA VAL A 6 -1.13 -7.88 -12.06
C VAL A 6 -1.55 -9.06 -11.19
N LEU A 7 -0.61 -9.94 -10.83
CA LEU A 7 -0.89 -11.13 -10.02
C LEU A 7 -0.48 -10.85 -8.58
N SER A 8 -1.30 -10.12 -7.82
CA SER A 8 -0.99 -9.86 -6.41
C SER A 8 -1.00 -11.16 -5.59
N LEU A 9 0.14 -11.54 -5.03
CA LEU A 9 0.26 -12.67 -4.10
C LEU A 9 -0.15 -12.21 -2.69
N PHE A 10 -1.28 -12.71 -2.20
CA PHE A 10 -1.74 -12.43 -0.83
C PHE A 10 -1.37 -13.57 0.11
N VAL A 11 -0.62 -13.26 1.17
CA VAL A 11 -0.37 -14.20 2.27
C VAL A 11 -1.28 -13.79 3.44
N LEU A 12 -2.32 -14.58 3.69
CA LEU A 12 -3.16 -14.46 4.88
C LEU A 12 -2.42 -15.07 6.07
N VAL A 13 -1.86 -14.24 6.94
CA VAL A 13 -1.34 -14.68 8.24
C VAL A 13 -2.48 -14.54 9.25
N SER A 14 -3.05 -15.65 9.71
CA SER A 14 -4.07 -15.60 10.76
C SER A 14 -3.42 -15.35 12.12
N VAL A 15 -3.53 -14.14 12.63
CA VAL A 15 -3.44 -13.86 14.06
C VAL A 15 -4.82 -13.39 14.49
N SER A 16 -5.33 -13.85 15.63
CA SER A 16 -6.65 -13.44 16.09
C SER A 16 -6.62 -11.95 16.42
N GLU A 17 -7.52 -11.21 15.78
CA GLU A 17 -7.76 -9.76 15.83
C GLU A 17 -6.85 -8.94 14.88
N ALA A 18 -7.51 -8.19 13.99
CA ALA A 18 -7.02 -7.50 12.78
C ALA A 18 -6.52 -8.39 11.63
N VAL A 19 -7.11 -8.23 10.44
CA VAL A 19 -6.64 -8.87 9.20
C VAL A 19 -5.58 -7.97 8.58
N LEU A 20 -4.32 -8.18 8.95
CA LEU A 20 -3.21 -7.51 8.30
C LEU A 20 -2.99 -8.12 6.90
N MET A 21 -3.14 -7.30 5.87
CA MET A 21 -2.90 -7.71 4.49
C MET A 21 -1.58 -7.16 4.00
N VAL A 22 -0.61 -8.04 3.73
CA VAL A 22 0.70 -7.66 3.17
C VAL A 22 0.72 -7.94 1.67
N SER A 23 1.13 -6.95 0.87
CA SER A 23 1.22 -7.03 -0.61
C SER A 23 2.54 -6.47 -1.10
N THR A 24 3.13 -7.10 -2.11
CA THR A 24 4.34 -6.62 -2.80
C THR A 24 3.96 -6.14 -4.19
N ASN A 25 4.42 -4.95 -4.57
CA ASN A 25 4.36 -4.49 -5.95
C ASN A 25 5.44 -5.22 -6.77
N GLU A 26 5.03 -6.19 -7.58
CA GLU A 26 5.89 -7.05 -8.44
C GLU A 26 6.58 -6.31 -9.61
N ILE A 27 6.56 -4.99 -9.63
CA ILE A 27 7.34 -4.19 -10.58
C ILE A 27 8.46 -3.44 -9.85
N THR A 28 8.13 -2.90 -8.67
CA THR A 28 9.03 -2.04 -7.91
C THR A 28 9.71 -2.76 -6.75
N GLY A 29 9.20 -3.93 -6.36
CA GLY A 29 9.60 -4.63 -5.15
C GLY A 29 9.10 -4.01 -3.85
N ARG A 30 8.35 -2.90 -3.89
CA ARG A 30 7.86 -2.23 -2.68
C ARG A 30 6.84 -3.08 -1.96
N VAL A 31 6.91 -3.09 -0.63
CA VAL A 31 6.04 -3.89 0.22
C VAL A 31 5.12 -2.98 1.01
N TYR A 32 3.83 -3.28 0.97
CA TYR A 32 2.80 -2.55 1.67
C TYR A 32 2.04 -3.47 2.61
N ALA A 33 1.55 -2.90 3.71
CA ALA A 33 0.62 -3.56 4.60
C ALA A 33 -0.64 -2.68 4.78
N ILE A 34 -1.81 -3.29 4.85
CA ILE A 34 -3.08 -2.57 4.99
C ILE A 34 -3.82 -3.07 6.22
N GLU A 35 -4.38 -2.11 6.93
CA GLU A 35 -5.33 -2.33 8.02
C GLU A 35 -6.65 -1.67 7.64
N THR A 36 -7.70 -2.48 7.54
CA THR A 36 -9.03 -2.03 7.10
C THR A 36 -9.87 -1.46 8.24
N ASP A 37 -9.49 -1.76 9.49
CA ASP A 37 -10.14 -1.21 10.68
C ASP A 37 -9.71 0.24 10.87
N GLY A 38 -10.69 1.12 11.05
CA GLY A 38 -10.43 2.55 11.10
C GLY A 38 -9.82 3.00 12.42
N VAL A 39 -8.76 3.80 12.36
CA VAL A 39 -8.19 4.51 13.51
C VAL A 39 -7.87 5.97 13.14
N ASN A 40 -7.59 6.81 14.13
CA ASN A 40 -7.11 8.17 13.86
C ASN A 40 -5.66 8.15 13.31
N TRP A 41 -5.22 9.23 12.67
CA TRP A 41 -3.96 9.24 11.93
C TRP A 41 -2.75 8.99 12.84
N ASN A 42 -2.74 9.57 14.04
CA ASN A 42 -1.62 9.38 14.98
C ASN A 42 -1.53 7.92 15.46
N SER A 43 -2.67 7.28 15.73
CA SER A 43 -2.73 5.85 16.05
C SER A 43 -2.27 4.99 14.87
N ALA A 44 -2.65 5.33 13.63
CA ALA A 44 -2.18 4.65 12.42
C ALA A 44 -0.65 4.77 12.26
N ASN A 45 -0.09 5.97 12.48
CA ASN A 45 1.34 6.21 12.40
C ASN A 45 2.13 5.44 13.48
N ILE A 46 1.61 5.37 14.70
CA ILE A 46 2.18 4.55 15.78
C ILE A 46 2.08 3.06 15.44
N ALA A 47 0.95 2.61 14.90
CA ALA A 47 0.76 1.20 14.51
C ALA A 47 1.74 0.81 13.40
N ALA A 48 1.95 1.67 12.41
CA ALA A 48 2.93 1.48 11.35
C ALA A 48 4.35 1.29 11.92
N GLY A 49 4.80 2.19 12.80
CA GLY A 49 6.12 2.10 13.43
C GLY A 49 6.32 0.89 14.35
N ASN A 50 5.24 0.27 14.82
CA ASN A 50 5.29 -0.94 15.66
C ASN A 50 5.11 -2.24 14.86
N LEU A 51 4.73 -2.15 13.57
CA LEU A 51 4.51 -3.32 12.75
C LEU A 51 5.84 -4.04 12.49
N SER A 52 5.88 -5.32 12.88
CA SER A 52 7.03 -6.19 12.66
C SER A 52 6.59 -7.39 11.83
N VAL A 53 7.11 -7.48 10.60
CA VAL A 53 6.91 -8.63 9.72
C VAL A 53 8.26 -9.30 9.47
N SER A 54 8.33 -10.61 9.67
CA SER A 54 9.59 -11.35 9.55
C SER A 54 10.22 -11.17 8.16
N GLY A 55 11.49 -10.78 8.13
CA GLY A 55 12.23 -10.55 6.89
C GLY A 55 12.05 -9.16 6.27
N LEU A 56 11.23 -8.31 6.86
CA LEU A 56 11.05 -6.91 6.45
C LEU A 56 11.59 -5.98 7.54
N SER A 57 12.13 -4.85 7.12
CA SER A 57 12.51 -3.73 7.98
C SER A 57 11.32 -2.83 8.28
N ASP A 58 11.57 -1.77 9.05
CA ASP A 58 10.60 -0.80 9.57
C ASP A 58 9.51 -0.43 8.58
N PHE A 59 8.31 -0.22 9.14
CA PHE A 59 7.13 0.27 8.43
C PHE A 59 6.79 1.70 8.85
N TYR A 60 6.20 2.45 7.92
CA TYR A 60 5.68 3.80 8.10
C TYR A 60 4.40 3.96 7.28
N LEU A 61 3.57 4.97 7.55
CA LEU A 61 2.42 5.26 6.66
C LEU A 61 2.92 5.61 5.26
N ALA A 62 2.29 5.02 4.23
CA ALA A 62 2.87 4.97 2.90
C ALA A 62 3.20 6.35 2.32
N VAL A 63 4.35 6.42 1.64
CA VAL A 63 4.78 7.57 0.85
C VAL A 63 4.37 7.30 -0.59
N ILE A 64 3.96 8.34 -1.32
CA ILE A 64 3.59 8.22 -2.72
C ILE A 64 4.55 9.04 -3.57
N ASP A 65 5.46 8.34 -4.25
CA ASP A 65 6.56 8.93 -5.02
C ASP A 65 6.14 9.34 -6.43
N ASP A 66 5.15 8.66 -7.02
CA ASP A 66 4.68 8.94 -8.37
C ASP A 66 3.23 8.48 -8.64
N ALA A 67 2.74 8.81 -9.84
CA ALA A 67 1.39 8.46 -10.27
C ALA A 67 1.16 6.95 -10.43
N ALA A 68 2.19 6.17 -10.73
CA ALA A 68 2.05 4.72 -10.88
C ALA A 68 1.88 4.06 -9.50
N GLU A 69 2.63 4.52 -8.50
CA GLU A 69 2.45 4.13 -7.11
C GLU A 69 1.07 4.55 -6.57
N ASN A 70 0.64 5.79 -6.85
CA ASN A 70 -0.71 6.25 -6.47
C ASN A 70 -1.80 5.32 -7.01
N ALA A 71 -1.73 5.00 -8.31
CA ALA A 71 -2.69 4.11 -8.95
C ALA A 71 -2.63 2.68 -8.39
N TYR A 72 -1.42 2.17 -8.07
CA TYR A 72 -1.24 0.87 -7.44
C TYR A 72 -1.89 0.83 -6.05
N LEU A 73 -1.64 1.83 -5.20
CA LEU A 73 -2.23 1.90 -3.86
C LEU A 73 -3.75 2.05 -3.91
N PHE A 74 -4.28 2.89 -4.80
CA PHE A 74 -5.72 3.00 -5.04
C PHE A 74 -6.34 1.65 -5.41
N GLY A 75 -5.73 0.92 -6.35
CA GLY A 75 -6.20 -0.41 -6.76
C GLY A 75 -6.11 -1.45 -5.64
N LEU A 76 -5.00 -1.43 -4.88
CA LEU A 76 -4.78 -2.33 -3.76
C LEU A 76 -5.85 -2.10 -2.68
N LEU A 77 -6.06 -0.87 -2.24
CA LEU A 77 -7.05 -0.52 -1.21
C LEU A 77 -8.49 -0.89 -1.63
N ASN A 78 -8.83 -0.70 -2.91
CA ASN A 78 -10.11 -1.19 -3.44
C ASN A 78 -10.21 -2.72 -3.41
N SER A 79 -9.12 -3.44 -3.72
CA SER A 79 -9.11 -4.90 -3.75
C SER A 79 -9.35 -5.54 -2.38
N VAL A 80 -8.95 -4.86 -1.29
CA VAL A 80 -9.15 -5.34 0.08
C VAL A 80 -10.50 -4.91 0.67
N GLY A 81 -11.25 -4.07 -0.04
CA GLY A 81 -12.59 -3.64 0.37
C GLY A 81 -12.60 -2.63 1.52
N VAL A 82 -11.66 -1.68 1.55
CA VAL A 82 -11.70 -0.55 2.50
C VAL A 82 -13.05 0.17 2.41
N SER A 83 -13.67 0.44 3.56
CA SER A 83 -15.01 1.04 3.66
C SER A 83 -15.12 2.17 4.68
N THR A 84 -14.00 2.68 5.20
CA THR A 84 -14.00 3.77 6.17
C THR A 84 -14.23 5.12 5.49
N THR A 85 -15.07 5.97 6.08
CA THR A 85 -15.50 7.25 5.47
C THR A 85 -15.19 8.44 6.37
N ALA A 86 -14.99 9.61 5.78
CA ALA A 86 -14.78 10.87 6.49
C ALA A 86 -15.83 11.92 6.08
N LEU A 87 -16.55 12.50 7.05
CA LEU A 87 -17.62 13.47 6.75
C LEU A 87 -17.09 14.86 6.38
N ASP A 88 -15.98 15.27 6.97
CA ASP A 88 -15.25 16.50 6.66
C ASP A 88 -14.55 16.43 5.29
N GLY A 89 -14.36 15.24 4.74
CA GLY A 89 -13.96 14.98 3.34
C GLY A 89 -15.13 14.76 2.37
N GLY A 90 -16.32 15.26 2.69
CA GLY A 90 -17.49 15.09 1.82
C GLY A 90 -18.12 13.69 1.80
N GLY A 91 -17.78 12.84 2.77
CA GLY A 91 -18.40 11.53 2.99
C GLY A 91 -17.88 10.40 2.11
N ALA A 92 -16.78 10.61 1.37
CA ALA A 92 -16.15 9.57 0.58
C ALA A 92 -15.46 8.51 1.46
N THR A 93 -15.12 7.38 0.83
CA THR A 93 -14.28 6.35 1.42
C THR A 93 -12.81 6.74 1.32
N TYR A 94 -12.05 6.58 2.39
CA TYR A 94 -10.65 7.02 2.48
C TYR A 94 -9.77 6.00 3.20
N ALA A 95 -8.46 6.08 2.92
CA ALA A 95 -7.42 5.49 3.76
C ALA A 95 -6.31 6.52 4.05
N TRP A 96 -5.79 6.52 5.28
CA TRP A 96 -4.65 7.37 5.65
C TRP A 96 -3.39 7.02 4.87
N ILE A 97 -2.67 8.07 4.48
CA ILE A 97 -1.32 8.02 3.92
C ILE A 97 -0.35 8.80 4.81
N GLY A 98 0.94 8.71 4.52
CA GLY A 98 2.00 9.30 5.33
C GLY A 98 2.19 10.81 5.20
N PHE A 99 1.25 11.55 4.60
CA PHE A 99 1.39 12.99 4.37
C PHE A 99 0.68 13.80 5.45
N SER A 100 1.37 14.76 6.08
CA SER A 100 0.81 15.57 7.16
C SER A 100 1.49 16.94 7.26
N GLN A 101 0.88 17.85 8.00
CA GLN A 101 1.43 19.16 8.34
C GLN A 101 1.22 19.51 9.81
N SER A 102 1.93 20.51 10.32
CA SER A 102 1.79 21.00 11.69
C SER A 102 0.68 22.03 11.90
N GLY A 103 -0.10 22.32 10.85
CA GLY A 103 -1.04 23.44 10.79
C GLY A 103 -0.42 24.67 10.12
N GLY A 104 -1.17 25.27 9.21
CA GLY A 104 -0.75 26.45 8.45
C GLY A 104 -1.78 26.86 7.38
N PRO A 105 -1.51 27.95 6.64
CA PRO A 105 -2.36 28.37 5.54
C PRO A 105 -2.18 27.44 4.34
N GLU A 106 -3.29 26.96 3.78
CA GLU A 106 -3.24 26.09 2.61
C GLU A 106 -3.01 26.84 1.29
N PRO A 107 -2.36 26.20 0.30
CA PRO A 107 -1.75 24.85 0.33
C PRO A 107 -0.30 24.83 0.88
N ALA A 108 0.14 25.91 1.52
CA ALA A 108 1.53 26.14 1.89
C ALA A 108 1.83 25.86 3.38
N GLY A 109 1.00 25.07 4.07
CA GLY A 109 1.09 24.87 5.52
C GLY A 109 2.23 23.95 5.98
N GLY A 110 3.10 23.54 5.06
CA GLY A 110 4.33 22.80 5.37
C GLY A 110 4.16 21.29 5.37
N TRP A 111 3.38 20.78 4.43
CA TRP A 111 3.17 19.35 4.22
C TRP A 111 4.49 18.57 4.08
N SER A 112 4.56 17.43 4.76
CA SER A 112 5.72 16.56 4.80
C SER A 112 5.30 15.10 4.95
N TRP A 113 6.16 14.22 4.45
CA TRP A 113 5.99 12.79 4.59
C TRP A 113 6.57 12.32 5.93
N VAL A 114 5.92 11.34 6.56
CA VAL A 114 6.42 10.69 7.80
C VAL A 114 7.78 10.00 7.61
N SER A 115 8.11 9.65 6.36
CA SER A 115 9.36 9.04 5.96
C SER A 115 9.75 9.53 4.57
N GLY A 116 11.04 9.54 4.27
CA GLY A 116 11.54 9.93 2.95
C GLY A 116 11.11 11.33 2.50
N SER A 117 11.00 11.50 1.19
CA SER A 117 10.54 12.73 0.56
C SER A 117 10.02 12.42 -0.85
N SER A 118 8.82 12.89 -1.17
CA SER A 118 8.28 12.89 -2.53
C SER A 118 7.86 14.30 -2.92
N SER A 119 8.05 14.65 -4.20
CA SER A 119 7.51 15.87 -4.81
C SER A 119 6.20 15.64 -5.56
N TYR A 120 5.74 14.39 -5.66
CA TYR A 120 4.48 14.06 -6.30
C TYR A 120 3.32 14.49 -5.41
N LEU A 121 2.31 15.10 -6.02
CA LEU A 121 1.08 15.53 -5.37
C LEU A 121 -0.09 15.09 -6.24
N ASN A 122 -1.14 14.58 -5.61
CA ASN A 122 -2.38 14.20 -6.27
C ASN A 122 -3.61 14.71 -5.52
N TRP A 123 -3.54 15.94 -5.03
CA TRP A 123 -4.66 16.61 -4.36
C TRP A 123 -5.89 16.69 -5.25
N GLY A 124 -7.06 16.50 -4.66
CA GLY A 124 -8.33 16.65 -5.36
C GLY A 124 -8.51 18.06 -5.89
N SER A 125 -8.96 18.21 -7.14
CA SER A 125 -9.28 19.52 -7.67
C SER A 125 -10.26 19.44 -8.82
N ASN A 126 -11.35 20.19 -8.71
CA ASN A 126 -12.36 20.29 -9.74
C ASN A 126 -12.97 21.70 -9.79
N ALA A 127 -14.12 21.86 -10.46
CA ALA A 127 -14.78 23.16 -10.59
C ALA A 127 -15.33 23.76 -9.27
N PHE A 128 -15.43 22.95 -8.21
CA PHE A 128 -15.98 23.34 -6.92
C PHE A 128 -14.91 23.72 -5.89
N GLY A 129 -13.64 23.34 -6.12
CA GLY A 129 -12.56 23.63 -5.19
C GLY A 129 -11.26 22.89 -5.52
N SER A 130 -10.30 23.02 -4.60
CA SER A 130 -9.02 22.32 -4.65
C SER A 130 -8.56 22.02 -3.24
N GLU A 131 -8.09 20.80 -3.03
CA GLU A 131 -7.41 20.38 -1.81
C GLU A 131 -5.90 20.77 -1.86
N PRO A 132 -5.23 20.89 -0.71
CA PRO A 132 -5.85 20.93 0.62
C PRO A 132 -6.58 22.26 0.86
N ASP A 133 -7.72 22.21 1.53
CA ASP A 133 -8.54 23.41 1.82
C ASP A 133 -8.61 23.77 3.31
N ASN A 134 -8.14 22.87 4.18
CA ASN A 134 -8.16 22.97 5.62
C ASN A 134 -9.53 23.37 6.17
N PHE A 135 -10.57 22.62 5.80
CA PHE A 135 -11.93 22.82 6.24
C PHE A 135 -12.01 22.94 7.76
N PHE A 136 -12.67 24.01 8.23
CA PHE A 136 -12.74 24.43 9.64
C PHE A 136 -11.39 24.66 10.36
N GLY A 137 -10.26 24.67 9.65
CA GLY A 137 -8.94 24.91 10.22
C GLY A 137 -8.37 23.73 11.01
N VAL A 138 -8.89 22.52 10.81
CA VAL A 138 -8.52 21.31 11.57
C VAL A 138 -7.91 20.19 10.72
N GLN A 139 -7.94 20.31 9.40
CA GLN A 139 -7.49 19.25 8.51
C GLN A 139 -5.99 19.39 8.23
N ASN A 140 -5.23 18.36 8.61
CA ASN A 140 -3.77 18.43 8.66
C ASN A 140 -3.10 17.11 8.26
N HIS A 141 -3.89 16.16 7.74
CA HIS A 141 -3.44 14.81 7.44
C HIS A 141 -4.03 14.36 6.10
N GLY A 142 -3.18 13.88 5.20
CA GLY A 142 -3.58 13.44 3.88
C GLY A 142 -4.21 12.05 3.94
N ALA A 143 -5.26 11.86 3.15
CA ALA A 143 -5.87 10.58 2.90
C ALA A 143 -6.12 10.38 1.40
N LEU A 144 -5.96 9.15 0.94
CA LEU A 144 -6.27 8.76 -0.44
C LEU A 144 -7.74 8.34 -0.53
N ALA A 145 -8.49 8.98 -1.42
CA ALA A 145 -9.90 8.69 -1.63
C ALA A 145 -10.11 7.45 -2.51
N LEU A 146 -11.08 6.61 -2.15
CA LEU A 146 -11.48 5.42 -2.91
C LEU A 146 -12.78 5.63 -3.68
N THR A 147 -13.51 6.71 -3.40
CA THR A 147 -14.72 7.14 -4.10
C THR A 147 -14.67 8.64 -4.33
N ASP A 148 -15.43 9.13 -5.31
CA ASP A 148 -15.56 10.56 -5.59
C ASP A 148 -16.16 11.32 -4.39
N TRP A 149 -15.82 12.60 -4.26
CA TRP A 149 -16.41 13.54 -3.30
C TRP A 149 -16.68 14.89 -4.00
N PRO A 150 -17.38 15.85 -3.37
CA PRO A 150 -17.76 17.08 -4.06
C PRO A 150 -16.59 17.87 -4.69
N MET A 151 -15.37 17.76 -4.16
CA MET A 151 -14.20 18.55 -4.58
C MET A 151 -13.08 17.72 -5.26
N GLY A 152 -13.27 16.41 -5.46
CA GLY A 152 -12.28 15.55 -6.12
C GLY A 152 -12.82 14.19 -6.52
N ASP A 153 -12.01 13.46 -7.29
CA ASP A 153 -12.36 12.17 -7.88
C ASP A 153 -11.62 11.01 -7.17
N ALA A 154 -12.17 9.80 -7.26
CA ALA A 154 -11.55 8.60 -6.70
C ALA A 154 -10.08 8.44 -7.15
N GLY A 155 -9.17 8.23 -6.19
CA GLY A 155 -7.72 8.13 -6.41
C GLY A 155 -6.94 9.41 -6.13
N GLU A 156 -7.62 10.54 -5.93
CA GLU A 156 -7.03 11.80 -5.48
C GLU A 156 -6.94 11.86 -3.94
N TRP A 157 -6.26 12.88 -3.43
CA TRP A 157 -6.02 13.07 -1.99
C TRP A 157 -6.87 14.20 -1.44
N ASN A 158 -7.24 14.06 -0.17
CA ASN A 158 -7.90 15.10 0.62
C ASN A 158 -7.15 15.29 1.95
N ASP A 159 -7.06 16.52 2.47
CA ASP A 159 -6.66 16.76 3.85
C ASP A 159 -7.86 16.57 4.78
N LEU A 160 -7.67 15.82 5.87
CA LEU A 160 -8.74 15.50 6.81
C LEU A 160 -8.31 15.76 8.25
N ASP A 161 -9.30 15.83 9.14
CA ASP A 161 -9.07 15.88 10.58
C ASP A 161 -8.62 14.51 11.08
N GLY A 162 -7.30 14.32 11.10
CA GLY A 162 -6.65 13.11 11.59
C GLY A 162 -6.81 12.85 13.08
N SER A 163 -7.43 13.75 13.86
CA SER A 163 -7.73 13.53 15.29
C SER A 163 -9.13 12.97 15.52
N SER A 164 -10.11 13.34 14.68
CA SER A 164 -11.52 12.93 14.85
C SER A 164 -11.95 11.80 13.91
N ASN A 165 -11.36 11.69 12.72
CA ASN A 165 -11.68 10.63 11.78
C ASN A 165 -11.04 9.30 12.17
N SER A 166 -11.73 8.20 11.81
CA SER A 166 -11.27 6.82 12.01
C SER A 166 -11.23 6.12 10.66
N LEU A 167 -10.06 6.05 10.04
CA LEU A 167 -9.87 5.54 8.69
C LEU A 167 -8.93 4.35 8.65
N ALA A 168 -9.18 3.44 7.70
CA ALA A 168 -8.23 2.43 7.28
C ALA A 168 -6.92 3.12 6.89
N TYR A 169 -5.82 2.36 6.82
CA TYR A 169 -4.52 2.95 6.53
C TYR A 169 -3.61 1.99 5.78
N VAL A 170 -2.75 2.58 4.97
CA VAL A 170 -1.72 1.85 4.23
C VAL A 170 -0.35 2.20 4.76
N MET A 171 0.44 1.16 4.99
CA MET A 171 1.80 1.22 5.47
C MET A 171 2.75 0.74 4.38
N GLU A 172 3.95 1.24 4.37
CA GLU A 172 5.03 0.86 3.46
C GLU A 172 6.24 0.42 4.29
N SER A 173 6.90 -0.67 3.86
CA SER A 173 8.17 -1.08 4.43
C SER A 173 9.32 -0.34 3.75
N SER A 174 10.32 0.05 4.56
CA SER A 174 11.63 0.48 4.06
C SER A 174 12.38 -0.63 3.28
N THR A 175 11.93 -1.88 3.37
CA THR A 175 12.44 -2.98 2.56
C THR A 175 11.81 -3.01 1.18
N VAL A 176 12.65 -2.93 0.16
CA VAL A 176 12.30 -3.27 -1.21
C VAL A 176 12.74 -4.71 -1.47
N VAL A 177 11.79 -5.60 -1.73
CA VAL A 177 12.06 -6.99 -2.08
C VAL A 177 12.37 -7.04 -3.57
N PRO A 178 13.59 -7.43 -4.00
CA PRO A 178 13.88 -7.55 -5.42
C PRO A 178 12.91 -8.55 -6.06
N GLU A 179 12.45 -8.26 -7.27
CA GLU A 179 11.66 -9.23 -8.04
C GLU A 179 12.30 -10.61 -7.98
N PRO A 180 11.53 -11.69 -7.72
CA PRO A 180 12.09 -13.02 -7.74
C PRO A 180 12.73 -13.21 -9.10
N SER A 181 14.06 -13.24 -9.12
CA SER A 181 14.80 -13.50 -10.34
C SER A 181 14.26 -14.84 -10.81
N THR A 182 13.66 -14.89 -12.00
CA THR A 182 13.09 -16.13 -12.58
C THR A 182 14.14 -17.26 -12.64
N PHE A 183 15.41 -16.90 -12.43
CA PHE A 183 16.56 -17.76 -12.11
C PHE A 183 16.35 -18.74 -10.94
N LEU A 184 15.70 -18.37 -9.83
CA LEU A 184 15.51 -19.28 -8.68
C LEU A 184 14.40 -20.31 -8.93
N LEU A 185 13.35 -19.93 -9.67
CA LEU A 185 12.25 -20.83 -10.03
C LEU A 185 12.66 -21.83 -11.13
N THR A 186 13.47 -21.39 -12.10
CA THR A 186 14.02 -22.27 -13.15
C THR A 186 15.12 -23.19 -12.65
N SER A 187 15.98 -22.74 -11.73
CA SER A 187 17.02 -23.59 -11.13
C SER A 187 16.46 -24.69 -10.23
N SER A 188 15.39 -24.39 -9.47
CA SER A 188 14.68 -25.41 -8.67
C SER A 188 14.01 -26.46 -9.56
N ALA A 189 13.42 -26.06 -10.69
CA ALA A 189 12.84 -26.98 -11.67
C ALA A 189 13.90 -27.83 -12.41
N LEU A 190 15.07 -27.26 -12.71
CA LEU A 190 16.20 -27.98 -13.33
C LEU A 190 16.87 -28.97 -12.37
N LEU A 191 16.99 -28.63 -11.08
CA LEU A 191 17.52 -29.53 -10.05
C LEU A 191 16.59 -30.71 -9.79
N LEU A 192 15.27 -30.48 -9.70
CA LEU A 192 14.28 -31.55 -9.58
C LEU A 192 14.21 -32.42 -10.84
N GLY A 193 14.26 -31.83 -12.04
CA GLY A 193 14.28 -32.57 -13.30
C GLY A 193 15.56 -33.39 -13.50
N GLY A 194 16.71 -32.89 -13.08
CA GLY A 194 17.99 -33.61 -13.09
C GLY A 194 18.00 -34.80 -12.13
N LEU A 195 17.51 -34.61 -10.90
CA LEU A 195 17.41 -35.66 -9.88
C LEU A 195 16.41 -36.77 -10.26
N MET A 196 15.32 -36.42 -10.97
CA MET A 196 14.38 -37.40 -11.51
C MET A 196 14.98 -38.18 -12.69
N ARG A 197 15.76 -37.55 -13.58
CA ARG A 197 16.36 -38.22 -14.74
C ARG A 197 17.42 -39.27 -14.36
N ASP A 198 18.20 -39.02 -13.31
CA ASP A 198 19.22 -39.96 -12.84
C ASP A 198 18.65 -41.18 -12.10
N ARG A 199 17.44 -41.06 -11.52
CA ARG A 199 16.73 -42.20 -10.90
C ARG A 199 16.21 -43.22 -11.92
N PHE A 200 15.82 -42.79 -13.12
CA PHE A 200 15.35 -43.69 -14.18
C PHE A 200 16.49 -44.41 -14.92
N ARG A 201 17.68 -43.82 -14.99
CA ARG A 201 18.83 -44.46 -15.64
C ARG A 201 19.46 -45.61 -14.85
N LYS A 202 19.36 -45.60 -13.51
CA LYS A 202 19.90 -46.67 -12.66
C LYS A 202 19.04 -47.93 -12.65
N THR A 203 17.76 -47.84 -12.99
CA THR A 203 16.86 -49.00 -13.02
C THR A 203 16.96 -49.84 -14.29
N GLU A 204 17.47 -49.28 -15.39
CA GLU A 204 17.68 -50.03 -16.65
C GLU A 204 19.04 -50.76 -16.71
N ALA A 205 20.00 -50.41 -15.85
CA ALA A 205 21.33 -51.04 -15.84
C ALA A 205 21.41 -52.32 -14.98
N ASP A 206 20.48 -52.53 -14.06
CA ASP A 206 20.49 -53.65 -13.12
C ASP A 206 19.62 -54.85 -13.56
N SER A 207 19.04 -54.83 -14.77
CA SER A 207 18.20 -55.91 -15.31
C SER A 207 18.87 -56.80 -16.36
N LEU A 208 20.21 -56.83 -16.40
CA LEU A 208 20.98 -57.69 -17.31
C LEU A 208 21.96 -58.60 -16.54
N PHE A 209 21.43 -59.59 -15.83
CA PHE A 209 22.09 -60.86 -15.51
C PHE A 209 21.05 -61.97 -15.37
#